data_AF-A0A7S2LXY1-F1
#
_entry.id   AF-A0A7S2LXY1-F1
#
_cell.length_a   1.000
_cell.length_b   1.000
_cell.length_c   1.000
_cell.angle_alpha   90.00
_cell.angle_beta   90.00
_cell.angle_gamma   90.00
#
_symmetry.space_group_name_H-M   'P 1'
#
loop_
_entity.id
_entity.type
_entity.pdbx_description
1 polymer ?
#
loop_
_entity_poly.entity_id
_entity_poly.type
_entity_poly.pdbx_seq_one_letter_code
_entity_poly.pdbx_strand_id
1 'polypeptide(L)'
;PSGILSALLQKMTTDWPKAKKIASKIMDPDYKLKQFTSDLSAFPELDLYLLEEKAAVGSKAGMSSGRTIGDEFQRTMGAFYTIYWMMRIDSDGKDGFANG
;
A
#
# COMPACT_ATOMS: atom_id res chain seq x y z
N PRO A 1 -2.47 19.07 -0.08
CA PRO A 1 -1.30 18.40 0.55
C PRO A 1 -0.61 19.34 1.55
N SER A 2 -0.52 18.97 2.83
CA SER A 2 0.17 19.79 3.84
C SER A 2 1.68 19.84 3.54
N GLY A 3 2.33 20.99 3.71
CA GLY A 3 3.77 21.14 3.42
C GLY A 3 4.67 20.21 4.23
N ILE A 4 4.18 19.73 5.38
CA ILE A 4 4.87 18.79 6.27
C ILE A 4 4.91 17.39 5.64
N LEU A 5 3.82 16.92 5.03
CA LEU A 5 3.78 15.64 4.32
C LEU A 5 4.76 15.63 3.15
N SER A 6 4.75 16.68 2.32
CA SER A 6 5.69 16.77 1.20
C SER A 6 7.14 16.76 1.65
N ALA A 7 7.46 17.36 2.80
CA ALA A 7 8.80 17.37 3.37
C ALA A 7 9.20 16.02 3.99
N LEU A 8 8.26 15.30 4.60
CA LEU A 8 8.48 13.94 5.12
C LEU A 8 8.64 12.93 3.97
N LEU A 9 7.82 13.05 2.93
CA LEU A 9 7.85 12.22 1.73
C LEU A 9 9.15 12.45 0.93
N GLN A 10 9.64 13.70 0.84
CA GLN A 10 10.96 14.00 0.27
C GLN A 10 12.13 13.36 1.03
N LYS A 11 11.97 13.06 2.32
CA LYS A 11 12.99 12.39 3.13
C LYS A 11 12.86 10.87 3.13
N MET A 12 11.75 10.34 2.61
CA MET A 12 11.49 8.92 2.54
C MET A 12 11.75 8.41 1.14
N THR A 13 12.74 7.55 0.99
CA THR A 13 13.07 6.94 -0.30
C THR A 13 12.41 5.58 -0.42
N THR A 14 11.70 5.35 -1.52
CA THR A 14 11.18 4.02 -1.89
C THR A 14 12.31 3.00 -1.96
N ASP A 15 12.11 1.85 -1.34
CA ASP A 15 13.03 0.71 -1.42
C ASP A 15 12.87 0.04 -2.79
N TRP A 16 13.55 0.62 -3.79
CA TRP A 16 13.53 0.15 -5.17
C TRP A 16 13.96 -1.31 -5.34
N PRO A 17 14.97 -1.83 -4.60
CA PRO A 17 15.27 -3.26 -4.60
C PRO A 17 14.08 -4.15 -4.25
N LYS A 18 13.33 -3.82 -3.18
CA LYS A 18 12.11 -4.57 -2.82
C LYS A 18 11.00 -4.39 -3.85
N ALA A 19 10.78 -3.17 -4.35
CA ALA A 19 9.77 -2.93 -5.39
C ALA A 19 10.07 -3.74 -6.67
N LYS A 20 11.35 -3.83 -7.08
CA LYS A 20 11.77 -4.69 -8.19
C LYS A 20 11.58 -6.17 -7.88
N LYS A 21 11.89 -6.61 -6.67
CA LYS A 21 11.64 -7.99 -6.22
C LYS A 21 10.15 -8.35 -6.33
N ILE A 22 9.24 -7.45 -5.91
CA ILE A 22 7.79 -7.64 -6.08
C ILE A 22 7.49 -7.85 -7.56
N ALA A 23 7.90 -6.92 -8.43
CA ALA A 23 7.61 -7.00 -9.86
C ALA A 23 8.16 -8.27 -10.51
N SER A 24 9.35 -8.72 -10.12
CA SER A 24 9.97 -9.94 -10.67
C SER A 24 9.37 -11.23 -10.12
N LYS A 25 8.88 -11.24 -8.87
CA LYS A 25 8.37 -12.45 -8.21
C LYS A 25 6.84 -12.56 -8.19
N ILE A 26 6.10 -11.55 -8.65
CA ILE A 26 4.64 -11.53 -8.52
C ILE A 26 3.95 -12.73 -9.18
N MET A 27 4.52 -13.30 -10.24
CA MET A 27 3.99 -14.49 -10.91
C MET A 27 4.56 -15.82 -10.37
N ASP A 28 5.51 -15.78 -9.45
CA ASP A 28 6.15 -16.98 -8.90
C ASP A 28 5.17 -17.72 -7.97
N PRO A 29 4.86 -19.01 -8.19
CA PRO A 29 3.94 -19.77 -7.35
C PRO A 29 4.38 -19.87 -5.88
N ASP A 30 5.67 -19.78 -5.58
CA ASP A 30 6.20 -19.79 -4.21
C ASP A 30 6.08 -18.42 -3.51
N TYR A 31 5.79 -17.37 -4.26
CA TYR A 31 5.59 -16.02 -3.74
C TYR A 31 4.16 -15.83 -3.22
N LYS A 32 4.01 -15.97 -1.91
CA LYS A 32 2.70 -15.92 -1.22
C LYS A 32 2.29 -14.49 -0.83
N LEU A 33 0.99 -14.29 -0.65
CA LEU A 33 0.38 -13.03 -0.20
C LEU A 33 1.04 -12.42 1.05
N LYS A 34 1.47 -13.25 2.01
CA LYS A 34 2.19 -12.79 3.21
C LYS A 34 3.51 -12.10 2.87
N GLN A 35 4.24 -12.62 1.88
CA GLN A 35 5.51 -12.05 1.41
C GLN A 35 5.24 -10.75 0.65
N PHE A 36 4.19 -10.72 -0.17
CA PHE A 36 3.74 -9.50 -0.84
C PHE A 36 3.39 -8.39 0.15
N THR A 37 2.58 -8.69 1.17
CA THR A 37 2.21 -7.75 2.23
C THR A 37 3.44 -7.21 2.97
N SER A 38 4.43 -8.06 3.26
CA SER A 38 5.67 -7.63 3.89
C SER A 38 6.53 -6.77 2.95
N ASP A 39 6.54 -7.07 1.65
CA ASP A 39 7.33 -6.33 0.67
C ASP A 39 6.68 -4.97 0.33
N LEU A 40 5.37 -4.77 0.57
CA LEU A 40 4.72 -3.46 0.44
C LEU A 40 5.32 -2.39 1.36
N SER A 41 6.04 -2.77 2.41
CA SER A 41 6.87 -1.85 3.21
C SER A 41 7.95 -1.13 2.38
N ALA A 42 8.14 -1.51 1.11
CA ALA A 42 8.99 -0.81 0.17
C ALA A 42 8.49 0.60 -0.16
N PHE A 43 7.20 0.85 0.02
CA PHE A 43 6.55 2.13 -0.22
C PHE A 43 6.35 2.86 1.10
N PRO A 44 7.30 3.72 1.51
CA PRO A 44 7.21 4.46 2.77
C PRO A 44 6.01 5.42 2.81
N GLU A 45 5.44 5.74 1.65
CA GLU A 45 4.21 6.53 1.53
C GLU A 45 3.02 5.87 2.25
N LEU A 46 3.01 4.54 2.40
CA LEU A 46 1.97 3.83 3.16
C LEU A 46 2.02 4.18 4.65
N ASP A 47 3.21 4.37 5.22
CA ASP A 47 3.39 4.72 6.63
C ASP A 47 3.00 6.19 6.91
N LEU A 48 3.02 7.05 5.88
CA LEU A 48 2.60 8.44 6.01
C LEU A 48 1.09 8.56 6.28
N TYR A 49 0.26 7.71 5.68
CA TYR A 49 -1.17 7.67 5.99
C TYR A 49 -1.41 7.29 7.47
N LEU A 50 -0.64 6.35 8.00
CA LEU A 50 -0.74 5.93 9.41
C LEU A 50 -0.24 7.02 10.39
N LEU A 51 0.76 7.80 9.98
CA LEU A 51 1.30 8.91 10.78
C LEU A 51 0.31 10.08 10.83
N GLU A 52 -0.35 10.39 9.72
CA GLU A 52 -1.33 11.46 9.62
C GLU A 52 -2.63 11.11 10.37
N GLU A 53 -3.07 9.85 10.34
CA GLU A 53 -4.18 9.36 11.18
C GLU A 53 -3.90 9.61 12.67
N LYS A 54 -2.71 9.26 13.16
CA LYS A 54 -2.30 9.49 14.56
C LYS A 54 -2.22 10.98 14.92
N ALA A 55 -1.77 11.83 13.99
CA ALA A 55 -1.73 13.28 14.19
C ALA A 55 -3.14 13.92 14.18
N ALA A 56 -4.06 13.37 13.39
CA ALA A 56 -5.44 13.84 13.27
C ALA A 56 -6.34 13.53 14.49
N VAL A 57 -5.93 12.61 15.38
CA VAL A 57 -6.68 12.31 16.63
C VAL A 57 -6.76 13.53 17.57
N GLY A 58 -5.86 14.51 17.44
CA GLY A 58 -5.83 15.72 18.27
C GLY A 58 -6.43 16.99 17.66
N SER A 59 -6.79 16.99 16.37
CA SER A 59 -7.24 18.19 15.66
C SER A 59 -8.12 17.79 14.48
N LYS A 60 -9.29 18.43 14.30
CA LYS A 60 -10.27 18.19 13.21
C LYS A 60 -9.71 18.49 11.80
N ALA A 61 -8.60 17.90 11.40
CA ALA A 61 -7.92 18.15 10.14
C ALA A 61 -7.23 16.87 9.68
N GLY A 62 -8.00 16.06 8.95
CA GLY A 62 -7.51 14.88 8.23
C GLY A 62 -8.46 14.49 7.12
N MET A 63 -9.06 15.49 6.45
CA MET A 63 -9.89 15.30 5.27
C MET A 63 -9.02 15.55 4.04
N SER A 64 -8.43 14.50 3.50
CA SER A 64 -7.96 14.49 2.12
C SER A 64 -9.13 13.98 1.27
N SER A 65 -9.49 14.73 0.23
CA SER A 65 -10.56 14.36 -0.73
C SER A 65 -11.98 14.13 -0.16
N GLY A 66 -12.29 14.62 1.04
CA GLY A 66 -13.61 14.43 1.68
C GLY A 66 -13.82 13.06 2.34
N ARG A 67 -12.75 12.25 2.48
CA ARG A 67 -12.75 10.96 3.17
C ARG A 67 -11.73 10.99 4.31
N THR A 68 -11.82 10.05 5.24
CA THR A 68 -10.80 9.93 6.29
C THR A 68 -9.51 9.36 5.68
N ILE A 69 -8.37 9.72 6.24
CA ILE A 69 -7.06 9.19 5.83
C ILE A 69 -7.00 7.66 5.97
N GLY A 70 -7.67 7.10 6.98
CA GLY A 70 -7.81 5.65 7.14
C GLY A 70 -8.51 4.99 5.95
N ASP A 71 -9.54 5.63 5.39
CA ASP A 71 -10.21 5.14 4.17
C ASP A 71 -9.27 5.18 2.95
N GLU A 72 -8.43 6.21 2.85
CA GLU A 72 -7.43 6.32 1.78
C GLU A 72 -6.34 5.24 1.90
N PHE A 73 -5.87 4.94 3.12
CA PHE A 73 -4.95 3.84 3.40
C PHE A 73 -5.54 2.49 2.99
N GLN A 74 -6.76 2.18 3.45
CA GLN A 74 -7.43 0.92 3.15
C GLN A 74 -7.67 0.75 1.64
N ARG A 75 -8.08 1.82 0.94
CA ARG A 75 -8.23 1.79 -0.52
C ARG A 75 -6.92 1.55 -1.24
N THR A 76 -5.83 2.16 -0.78
CA THR A 76 -4.51 1.98 -1.37
C THR A 76 -4.00 0.55 -1.17
N MET A 77 -4.15 0.01 0.04
CA MET A 77 -3.85 -1.41 0.31
C MET A 77 -4.71 -2.36 -0.53
N GLY A 78 -6.01 -2.08 -0.64
CA GLY A 78 -6.92 -2.84 -1.51
C GLY A 78 -6.50 -2.80 -2.98
N ALA A 79 -6.03 -1.65 -3.48
CA ALA A 79 -5.51 -1.54 -4.84
C ALA A 79 -4.26 -2.41 -5.05
N PHE A 80 -3.31 -2.43 -4.10
CA PHE A 80 -2.14 -3.31 -4.17
C PHE A 80 -2.51 -4.79 -4.18
N TYR A 81 -3.45 -5.22 -3.35
CA TYR A 81 -3.93 -6.60 -3.37
C TYR A 81 -4.67 -6.94 -4.66
N THR A 82 -5.44 -6.00 -5.20
CA THR A 82 -6.09 -6.17 -6.51
C THR A 82 -5.05 -6.42 -7.60
N ILE A 83 -3.95 -5.64 -7.62
CA ILE A 83 -2.85 -5.85 -8.57
C ILE A 83 -2.22 -7.23 -8.38
N TYR A 84 -1.95 -7.64 -7.14
CA TYR A 84 -1.40 -8.97 -6.84
C TYR A 84 -2.27 -10.09 -7.42
N TRP A 85 -3.59 -10.02 -7.22
CA TRP A 85 -4.51 -11.05 -7.71
C TRP A 85 -4.72 -10.97 -9.22
N MET A 86 -4.81 -9.78 -9.81
CA MET A 86 -4.95 -9.61 -11.27
C MET A 86 -3.74 -10.16 -12.02
N MET A 87 -2.53 -9.89 -11.53
CA MET A 87 -1.29 -10.39 -12.15
C MET A 87 -1.15 -11.92 -12.05
N ARG A 88 -1.92 -12.56 -11.16
CA ARG A 88 -1.91 -14.02 -10.94
C ARG A 88 -3.21 -14.69 -11.39
N ILE A 89 -4.01 -14.03 -12.24
CA ILE A 89 -5.32 -14.54 -12.66
C ILE A 89 -5.25 -15.91 -13.34
N ASP A 90 -4.14 -16.23 -14.01
CA ASP A 90 -3.96 -17.54 -14.65
C ASP A 90 -3.47 -18.64 -13.69
N SER A 91 -3.26 -18.30 -12.42
CA SER A 91 -2.84 -19.19 -11.34
C SER A 91 -3.85 -19.13 -10.18
N ASP A 92 -3.41 -18.85 -8.96
CA ASP A 92 -4.18 -18.73 -7.72
C ASP A 92 -4.92 -17.39 -7.56
N GLY A 93 -4.76 -16.44 -8.49
CA GLY A 93 -5.42 -15.15 -8.43
C GLY A 93 -6.95 -15.20 -8.56
N LYS A 94 -7.47 -16.18 -9.28
CA LYS A 94 -8.92 -16.44 -9.40
C LYS A 94 -9.56 -16.77 -8.05
N ASP A 95 -8.87 -17.55 -7.22
CA ASP A 95 -9.36 -17.95 -5.90
C ASP A 95 -9.41 -16.77 -4.93
N GLY A 96 -8.47 -15.81 -5.06
CA GLY A 96 -8.45 -14.58 -4.28
C GLY A 96 -9.59 -13.61 -4.61
N PHE A 97 -10.09 -13.60 -5.85
CA PHE A 97 -11.27 -12.82 -6.25
C PHE A 97 -12.60 -13.50 -5.90
N ALA A 98 -12.63 -14.83 -5.93
CA ALA A 98 -13.86 -15.60 -5.71
C ALA A 98 -14.21 -15.81 -4.23
N ASN A 99 -13.21 -15.81 -3.34
CA ASN A 99 -13.38 -16.08 -1.90
C ASN A 99 -13.08 -14.87 -1.00
N GLY A 100 -13.11 -13.65 -1.56
CA GLY A 100 -12.88 -12.39 -0.84
C GLY A 100 -13.98 -12.03 0.14
#